data_AF-A0A4S8MHM7-F1
#
_entry.id   AF-A0A4S8MHM7-F1
#
_cell.length_a   1.000
_cell.length_b   1.000
_cell.length_c   1.000
_cell.angle_alpha   90.00
_cell.angle_beta   90.00
_cell.angle_gamma   90.00
#
_symmetry.space_group_name_H-M   'P 1'
#
loop_
_entity.id
_entity.type
_entity.pdbx_description
1 polymer ?
#
loop_
_entity_poly.entity_id
_entity_poly.type
_entity_poly.pdbx_seq_one_letter_code
_entity_poly.pdbx_strand_id
1 'polypeptide(L)'
;MLYPKGHGYPLWTPELNGKTPSEYREDGIKVGDVGFITQDGGFEFLFNITLPKGHKIHQEWRGVPENFIPLDLDLRGGFQLRRIRSQEEDTFIAEVQSNLPIDTNIGFQLHSRHSEGAALLLPQGASRTDYMMTGSLHDFAAAHAETWYRYFQKLGYFDVQNGSLYVISGFLKTACYYTAV
;
A
#
# COMPACT_ATOMS: atom_id res chain seq x y z
N MET A 1 13.43 -9.31 -4.45
CA MET A 1 12.34 -9.00 -3.51
C MET A 1 12.35 -7.49 -3.21
N LEU A 2 11.20 -6.82 -3.16
CA LEU A 2 11.10 -5.34 -3.05
C LEU A 2 11.47 -4.78 -1.67
N TYR A 3 11.12 -5.51 -0.60
CA TYR A 3 11.32 -5.06 0.77
C TYR A 3 12.80 -4.87 1.16
N PRO A 4 13.72 -5.83 0.89
CA PRO A 4 15.15 -5.64 1.18
C PRO A 4 15.81 -4.49 0.41
N LYS A 5 15.19 -4.05 -0.69
CA LYS A 5 15.65 -2.92 -1.51
C LYS A 5 15.05 -1.57 -1.08
N GLY A 6 14.23 -1.54 -0.03
CA GLY A 6 13.60 -0.32 0.47
C GLY A 6 12.43 0.18 -0.38
N HIS A 7 11.86 -0.66 -1.25
CA HIS A 7 10.69 -0.30 -2.08
C HIS A 7 9.35 -0.59 -1.39
N GLY A 8 9.37 -0.98 -0.11
CA GLY A 8 8.17 -1.30 0.66
C GLY A 8 7.82 -2.79 0.65
N TYR A 9 6.67 -3.12 1.23
CA TYR A 9 6.21 -4.51 1.39
C TYR A 9 5.38 -4.93 0.15
N PRO A 10 5.82 -5.93 -0.62
CA PRO A 10 5.01 -6.44 -1.73
C PRO A 10 3.78 -7.18 -1.21
N LEU A 11 2.60 -6.83 -1.71
CA LEU A 11 1.38 -7.61 -1.47
C LEU A 11 1.28 -8.73 -2.50
N TRP A 12 0.93 -9.93 -2.05
CA TRP A 12 0.65 -11.06 -2.93
C TRP A 12 -0.71 -10.90 -3.62
N THR A 13 -1.69 -10.42 -2.85
CA THR A 13 -3.04 -10.10 -3.33
C THR A 13 -3.24 -8.58 -3.16
N PRO A 14 -2.92 -7.78 -4.20
CA PRO A 14 -3.00 -6.33 -4.10
C PRO A 14 -4.46 -5.82 -4.17
N GLU A 15 -5.41 -6.67 -4.56
CA GLU A 15 -6.82 -6.31 -4.52
C GLU A 15 -7.27 -6.02 -3.08
N LEU A 16 -8.08 -4.98 -2.94
CA LEU A 16 -8.75 -4.72 -1.68
C LEU A 16 -9.82 -5.76 -1.41
N ASN A 17 -10.06 -6.03 -0.13
CA ASN A 17 -11.21 -6.81 0.32
C ASN A 17 -12.51 -6.21 -0.29
N GLY A 18 -13.36 -7.03 -0.93
CA GLY A 18 -14.58 -6.56 -1.60
C GLY A 18 -15.59 -5.87 -0.66
N LYS A 19 -15.42 -6.06 0.65
CA LYS A 19 -16.22 -5.39 1.69
C LYS A 19 -15.75 -3.97 2.01
N THR A 20 -14.51 -3.60 1.68
CA THR A 20 -13.91 -2.29 2.02
C THR A 20 -14.82 -1.13 1.56
N PRO A 21 -14.88 0.00 2.32
CA PRO A 21 -15.76 1.12 2.00
C PRO A 21 -15.61 1.59 0.55
N SER A 22 -16.70 2.10 -0.04
CA SER A 22 -16.75 2.46 -1.46
C SER A 22 -15.65 3.43 -1.88
N GLU A 23 -15.26 4.35 -1.00
CA GLU A 23 -14.18 5.33 -1.20
C GLU A 23 -12.81 4.69 -1.47
N TYR A 24 -12.60 3.45 -1.02
CA TYR A 24 -11.37 2.70 -1.26
C TYR A 24 -11.42 1.86 -2.52
N ARG A 25 -12.60 1.56 -3.07
CA ARG A 25 -12.72 0.73 -4.28
C ARG A 25 -12.05 1.39 -5.50
N GLU A 26 -12.08 2.72 -5.56
CA GLU A 26 -11.45 3.49 -6.63
C GLU A 26 -10.02 3.89 -6.27
N ASP A 27 -9.82 4.39 -5.05
CA ASP A 27 -8.56 5.01 -4.68
C ASP A 27 -7.52 4.04 -4.12
N GLY A 28 -7.90 2.85 -3.66
CA GLY A 28 -6.96 1.93 -3.00
C GLY A 28 -6.46 2.43 -1.64
N ILE A 29 -5.38 1.81 -1.15
CA ILE A 29 -4.70 2.20 0.10
C ILE A 29 -4.14 3.63 0.04
N LYS A 30 -4.09 4.32 1.18
CA LYS A 30 -3.65 5.71 1.33
C LYS A 30 -2.63 5.83 2.45
N VAL A 31 -1.87 6.94 2.45
CA VAL A 31 -1.00 7.25 3.59
C VAL A 31 -1.84 7.44 4.85
N GLY A 32 -1.37 6.90 5.96
CA GLY A 32 -2.07 6.91 7.25
C GLY A 32 -3.04 5.76 7.45
N ASP A 33 -3.23 4.88 6.47
CA ASP A 33 -3.98 3.65 6.68
C ASP A 33 -3.30 2.77 7.72
N VAL A 34 -4.09 2.24 8.63
CA VAL A 34 -3.69 1.24 9.61
C VAL A 34 -4.31 -0.08 9.21
N GLY A 35 -3.51 -1.14 9.19
CA GLY A 35 -3.99 -2.47 8.85
C GLY A 35 -2.96 -3.54 9.16
N PHE A 36 -3.22 -4.76 8.71
CA PHE A 36 -2.29 -5.88 8.82
C PHE A 36 -2.25 -6.67 7.51
N ILE A 37 -1.17 -7.43 7.32
CA ILE A 37 -1.03 -8.35 6.20
C ILE A 37 -1.77 -9.64 6.51
N THR A 38 -2.69 -10.05 5.64
CA THR A 38 -3.49 -11.26 5.78
C THR A 38 -2.69 -12.50 5.37
N GLN A 39 -3.19 -13.70 5.72
CA GLN A 39 -2.50 -14.95 5.39
C GLN A 39 -2.40 -15.23 3.89
N ASP A 40 -3.36 -14.74 3.10
CA ASP A 40 -3.33 -14.75 1.63
C ASP A 40 -2.45 -13.63 1.04
N GLY A 41 -1.79 -12.83 1.89
CA GLY A 41 -0.83 -11.81 1.49
C GLY A 41 -1.45 -10.52 0.95
N GLY A 42 -2.72 -10.26 1.27
CA GLY A 42 -3.38 -8.97 1.08
C GLY A 42 -3.20 -8.02 2.26
N PHE A 43 -3.77 -6.83 2.15
CA PHE A 43 -3.79 -5.83 3.22
C PHE A 43 -5.22 -5.62 3.72
N GLU A 44 -5.44 -5.90 5.01
CA GLU A 44 -6.73 -5.67 5.66
C GLU A 44 -6.76 -4.28 6.30
N PHE A 45 -7.51 -3.36 5.69
CA PHE A 45 -7.63 -1.97 6.12
C PHE A 45 -8.53 -1.81 7.34
N LEU A 46 -8.02 -1.25 8.44
CA LEU A 46 -8.79 -1.08 9.68
C LEU A 46 -9.39 0.32 9.82
N PHE A 47 -8.56 1.35 9.75
CA PHE A 47 -8.96 2.76 9.76
C PHE A 47 -7.80 3.63 9.25
N ASN A 48 -8.05 4.91 8.99
CA ASN A 48 -7.00 5.87 8.62
C ASN A 48 -6.77 6.89 9.76
N ILE A 49 -5.51 7.08 10.17
CA ILE A 49 -5.14 7.98 11.29
C ILE A 49 -5.29 9.47 10.97
N THR A 50 -5.36 9.85 9.70
CA THR A 50 -5.40 11.25 9.26
C THR A 50 -6.81 11.80 9.12
N LEU A 51 -7.80 10.90 9.06
CA LEU A 51 -9.20 11.27 8.95
C LEU A 51 -9.77 11.56 10.34
N PRO A 52 -10.69 12.53 10.47
CA PRO A 52 -11.31 12.84 11.75
C PRO A 52 -12.19 11.69 12.24
N LYS A 53 -12.36 11.55 13.57
CA LYS A 53 -13.21 10.52 14.21
C LYS A 53 -14.62 10.40 13.59
N GLY A 54 -15.20 11.53 13.18
CA GLY A 54 -16.52 11.61 12.56
C GLY A 54 -16.54 11.36 11.05
N HIS A 55 -15.43 10.94 10.44
CA HIS A 55 -15.39 10.67 9.01
C HIS A 55 -16.27 9.48 8.64
N LYS A 56 -16.90 9.53 7.46
CA LYS A 56 -17.81 8.50 6.97
C LYS A 56 -17.19 7.09 7.01
N ILE A 57 -15.95 6.95 6.53
CA ILE A 57 -15.17 5.69 6.63
C ILE A 57 -15.13 5.13 8.05
N HIS A 58 -14.85 5.97 9.06
CA HIS A 58 -14.79 5.48 10.44
C HIS A 58 -16.18 5.09 10.93
N GLN A 59 -17.23 5.79 10.53
CA GLN A 59 -18.61 5.49 10.92
C GLN A 59 -19.17 4.20 10.29
N GLU A 60 -18.87 3.95 9.02
CA GLU A 60 -19.46 2.85 8.23
C GLU A 60 -18.65 1.56 8.25
N TRP A 61 -17.40 1.59 8.72
CA TRP A 61 -16.49 0.45 8.68
C TRP A 61 -16.29 -0.21 10.05
N ARG A 62 -15.13 0.01 10.67
CA ARG A 62 -14.71 -0.62 11.93
C ARG A 62 -14.65 0.37 13.09
N GLY A 63 -15.01 1.63 12.88
CA GLY A 63 -14.84 2.64 13.91
C GLY A 63 -13.38 2.99 14.17
N VAL A 64 -13.19 3.77 15.22
CA VAL A 64 -11.90 4.12 15.80
C VAL A 64 -12.01 4.07 17.33
N PRO A 65 -10.89 3.98 18.06
CA PRO A 65 -10.89 4.06 19.51
C PRO A 65 -11.60 5.30 20.07
N GLU A 66 -12.10 5.22 21.29
CA GLU A 66 -12.90 6.30 21.89
C GLU A 66 -12.13 7.62 22.02
N ASN A 67 -10.86 7.55 22.40
CA ASN A 67 -9.92 8.67 22.51
C ASN A 67 -9.14 8.94 21.22
N PHE A 68 -9.67 8.51 20.05
CA PHE A 68 -9.01 8.73 18.78
C PHE A 68 -8.90 10.23 18.45
N ILE A 69 -7.66 10.64 18.13
CA ILE A 69 -7.31 11.98 17.67
C ILE A 69 -6.65 11.79 16.31
N PRO A 70 -7.05 12.53 15.26
CA PRO A 70 -6.40 12.42 13.97
C PRO A 70 -4.98 13.00 13.99
N LEU A 71 -4.08 12.37 13.24
CA LEU A 71 -2.77 12.91 12.93
C LEU A 71 -2.88 13.92 11.78
N ASP A 72 -2.46 15.15 12.02
CA ASP A 72 -2.31 16.14 10.96
C ASP A 72 -1.00 15.89 10.20
N LEU A 73 -1.10 15.69 8.90
CA LEU A 73 0.06 15.52 8.03
C LEU A 73 0.43 16.85 7.40
N ASP A 74 1.72 17.11 7.24
CA ASP A 74 2.15 18.26 6.44
C ASP A 74 1.88 17.99 4.96
N LEU A 75 0.71 18.44 4.48
CA LEU A 75 0.28 18.30 3.10
C LEU A 75 1.13 19.12 2.11
N ARG A 76 1.83 20.17 2.58
CA ARG A 76 2.58 21.09 1.71
C ARG A 76 4.02 20.64 1.48
N GLY A 77 4.66 20.05 2.49
CA GLY A 77 6.06 19.63 2.42
C GLY A 77 6.29 18.13 2.58
N GLY A 78 5.31 17.39 3.09
CA GLY A 78 5.49 16.00 3.50
C GLY A 78 5.40 14.98 2.38
N PHE A 79 4.74 15.30 1.26
CA PHE A 79 4.49 14.32 0.19
C PHE A 79 5.48 14.46 -0.97
N GLN A 80 6.05 13.32 -1.38
CA GLN A 80 6.82 13.20 -2.60
C GLN A 80 6.11 12.27 -3.59
N LEU A 81 5.79 12.81 -4.76
CA LEU A 81 5.25 12.05 -5.90
C LEU A 81 6.36 11.78 -6.90
N ARG A 82 6.58 10.51 -7.25
CA ARG A 82 7.48 10.08 -8.32
C ARG A 82 6.74 9.21 -9.30
N ARG A 83 6.83 9.52 -10.58
CA ARG A 83 6.37 8.59 -11.62
C ARG A 83 7.49 7.58 -11.84
N ILE A 84 7.21 6.30 -11.65
CA ILE A 84 8.19 5.27 -11.93
C ILE A 84 8.22 5.06 -13.44
N ARG A 85 9.32 5.50 -14.04
CA ARG A 85 9.71 5.21 -15.42
C ARG A 85 10.89 4.24 -15.36
N SER A 86 11.11 3.50 -16.44
CA SER A 86 11.97 2.30 -16.63
C SER A 86 13.47 2.40 -16.28
N GLN A 87 13.87 3.23 -15.31
CA GLN A 87 15.26 3.56 -15.01
C GLN A 87 15.55 3.43 -13.51
N GLU A 88 15.29 2.26 -12.92
CA GLU A 88 15.92 1.87 -11.66
C GLU A 88 16.72 0.59 -11.90
N GLU A 89 18.04 0.66 -11.67
CA GLU A 89 19.08 -0.29 -12.13
C GLU A 89 18.93 -1.73 -11.61
N ASP A 90 17.93 -1.98 -10.77
CA ASP A 90 17.83 -3.18 -9.95
C ASP A 90 16.42 -3.81 -9.96
N THR A 91 15.46 -3.15 -10.61
CA THR A 91 14.10 -3.65 -10.84
C THR A 91 13.81 -3.49 -12.33
N PHE A 92 13.69 -4.60 -13.06
CA PHE A 92 13.30 -4.56 -14.47
C PHE A 92 11.82 -4.16 -14.58
N ILE A 93 11.57 -2.85 -14.58
CA ILE A 93 10.29 -2.28 -15.01
C ILE A 93 10.47 -1.95 -16.48
N ALA A 94 10.05 -2.88 -17.34
CA ALA A 94 10.03 -2.65 -18.78
C ALA A 94 8.82 -1.78 -19.13
N GLU A 95 9.04 -0.49 -19.32
CA GLU A 95 8.07 0.38 -20.00
C GLU A 95 8.30 0.24 -21.51
N VAL A 96 7.41 -0.46 -22.20
CA VAL A 96 7.44 -0.53 -23.67
C VAL A 96 6.70 0.68 -24.22
N GLN A 97 7.43 1.79 -24.42
CA GLN A 97 6.94 2.87 -25.27
C GLN A 97 7.27 2.52 -26.72
N SER A 98 6.32 1.90 -27.44
CA SER A 98 6.46 1.64 -28.86
C SER A 98 5.68 2.65 -29.69
N ASN A 99 6.37 3.37 -30.58
CA ASN A 99 5.75 4.11 -31.69
C ASN A 99 5.36 3.18 -32.86
N LEU A 100 5.14 1.89 -32.56
CA LEU A 100 4.86 0.87 -33.57
C LEU A 100 3.36 0.89 -33.95
N PRO A 101 3.02 0.51 -35.20
CA PRO A 101 1.63 0.35 -35.61
C PRO A 101 0.86 -0.53 -34.64
N ILE A 102 -0.43 -0.22 -34.43
CA ILE A 102 -1.33 -0.82 -33.44
C ILE A 102 -1.42 -2.37 -33.54
N ASP A 103 -1.03 -2.96 -34.68
CA ASP A 103 -1.03 -4.41 -34.93
C ASP A 103 0.33 -5.12 -34.75
N THR A 104 1.33 -4.45 -34.19
CA THR A 104 2.67 -5.07 -34.01
C THR A 104 2.73 -5.82 -32.68
N ASN A 105 2.83 -7.14 -32.74
CA ASN A 105 2.92 -7.97 -31.55
C ASN A 105 4.34 -7.87 -30.94
N ILE A 106 4.46 -7.26 -29.75
CA ILE A 106 5.74 -7.11 -29.04
C ILE A 106 5.80 -8.19 -27.96
N GLY A 107 6.62 -9.22 -28.21
CA GLY A 107 6.95 -10.23 -27.21
C GLY A 107 8.18 -9.82 -26.40
N PHE A 108 8.17 -10.08 -25.10
CA PHE A 108 9.33 -9.99 -24.22
C PHE A 108 9.65 -11.38 -23.68
N GLN A 109 10.95 -11.69 -23.58
CA GLN A 109 11.43 -12.93 -22.96
C GLN A 109 12.22 -12.57 -21.72
N LEU A 110 11.82 -13.13 -20.58
CA LEU A 110 12.47 -12.91 -19.30
C LEU A 110 13.27 -14.16 -18.93
N HIS A 111 14.52 -13.95 -18.53
CA HIS A 111 15.41 -15.01 -18.07
C HIS A 111 15.83 -14.72 -16.64
N SER A 112 15.46 -15.60 -15.71
CA SER A 112 16.00 -15.59 -14.35
C SER A 112 17.26 -16.46 -14.29
N ARG A 113 18.27 -16.01 -13.54
CA ARG A 113 19.45 -16.82 -13.17
C ARG A 113 19.20 -17.68 -11.92
N HIS A 114 18.04 -17.52 -11.29
CA HIS A 114 17.65 -18.23 -10.09
C HIS A 114 16.52 -19.20 -10.43
N SER A 115 16.38 -20.27 -9.62
CA SER A 115 15.31 -21.27 -9.76
C SER A 115 13.91 -20.69 -9.57
N GLU A 116 13.81 -19.50 -8.99
CA GLU A 116 12.57 -18.81 -8.69
C GLU A 116 12.68 -17.35 -9.14
N GLY A 117 11.60 -16.82 -9.69
CA GLY A 117 11.50 -15.44 -10.13
C GLY A 117 10.04 -15.08 -10.32
N ALA A 118 9.74 -13.79 -10.20
CA ALA A 118 8.44 -13.27 -10.58
C ALA A 118 8.68 -11.97 -11.36
N ALA A 119 7.89 -11.77 -12.40
CA ALA A 119 7.91 -10.57 -13.20
C ALA A 119 6.61 -9.82 -13.03
N LEU A 120 6.73 -8.52 -12.77
CA LEU A 120 5.60 -7.60 -12.74
C LEU A 120 5.72 -6.67 -13.95
N LEU A 121 4.76 -6.77 -14.86
CA LEU A 121 4.64 -5.87 -15.99
C LEU A 121 3.66 -4.77 -15.69
N LEU A 122 4.08 -3.53 -15.99
CA LEU A 122 3.32 -2.31 -15.75
C LEU A 122 3.16 -1.55 -17.08
N PRO A 123 2.26 -1.99 -17.98
CA PRO A 123 2.12 -1.41 -19.32
C PRO A 123 1.84 0.09 -19.32
N GLN A 124 1.15 0.59 -18.29
CA GLN A 124 0.85 2.01 -18.11
C GLN A 124 1.79 2.69 -17.10
N GLY A 125 2.86 2.00 -16.68
CA GLY A 125 3.77 2.42 -15.63
C GLY A 125 3.13 2.39 -14.23
N ALA A 126 3.78 3.05 -13.28
CA ALA A 126 3.25 3.22 -11.92
C ALA A 126 3.57 4.60 -11.36
N SER A 127 2.79 5.02 -10.37
CA SER A 127 3.03 6.22 -9.58
C SER A 127 3.35 5.82 -8.14
N ARG A 128 4.43 6.39 -7.62
CA ARG A 128 4.87 6.25 -6.23
C ARG A 128 4.56 7.52 -5.48
N THR A 129 3.91 7.38 -4.34
CA THR A 129 3.66 8.46 -3.40
C THR A 129 4.23 8.07 -2.06
N ASP A 130 5.18 8.84 -1.54
CA ASP A 130 5.74 8.65 -0.21
C ASP A 130 5.46 9.88 0.66
N TYR A 131 5.17 9.65 1.94
CA TYR A 131 5.22 10.67 2.97
C TYR A 131 6.60 10.65 3.62
N MET A 132 7.36 11.71 3.42
CA MET A 132 8.79 11.80 3.74
C MET A 132 9.05 11.99 5.24
N MET A 133 8.10 12.56 5.98
CA MET A 133 8.23 12.81 7.42
C MET A 133 7.79 11.57 8.22
N THR A 134 8.31 10.39 7.87
CA THR A 134 7.89 9.10 8.46
C THR A 134 8.07 9.04 9.99
N GLY A 135 8.96 9.87 10.56
CA GLY A 135 9.11 10.02 12.01
C GLY A 135 7.80 10.40 12.71
N SER A 136 7.00 11.29 12.13
CA SER A 136 5.71 11.67 12.75
C SER A 136 4.70 10.53 12.72
N LEU A 137 4.70 9.70 11.67
CA LEU A 137 3.88 8.49 11.60
C LEU A 137 4.32 7.47 12.64
N HIS A 138 5.63 7.28 12.78
CA HIS A 138 6.21 6.35 13.74
C HIS A 138 5.89 6.76 15.18
N ASP A 139 6.14 8.01 15.55
CA ASP A 139 5.93 8.50 16.91
C ASP A 139 4.44 8.44 17.29
N PHE A 140 3.57 8.78 16.34
CA PHE A 140 2.13 8.65 16.50
C PHE A 140 1.72 7.19 16.68
N ALA A 141 2.22 6.28 15.84
CA ALA A 141 1.95 4.85 15.98
C ALA A 141 2.43 4.32 17.33
N ALA A 142 3.66 4.65 17.76
CA ALA A 142 4.23 4.22 19.03
C ALA A 142 3.40 4.71 20.23
N ALA A 143 2.91 5.95 20.20
CA ALA A 143 2.09 6.52 21.26
C ALA A 143 0.69 5.87 21.37
N HIS A 144 0.16 5.33 20.28
CA HIS A 144 -1.23 4.87 20.21
C HIS A 144 -1.41 3.37 19.97
N ALA A 145 -0.36 2.63 19.58
CA ALA A 145 -0.42 1.22 19.18
C ALA A 145 -1.13 0.34 20.21
N GLU A 146 -0.80 0.48 21.50
CA GLU A 146 -1.44 -0.30 22.57
C GLU A 146 -2.96 -0.12 22.57
N THR A 147 -3.44 1.12 22.41
CA THR A 147 -4.87 1.43 22.37
C THR A 147 -5.52 0.80 21.14
N TRP A 148 -4.83 0.81 19.99
CA TRP A 148 -5.32 0.18 18.76
C TRP A 148 -5.46 -1.33 18.92
N TYR A 149 -4.44 -2.03 19.43
CA TYR A 149 -4.52 -3.47 19.70
C TYR A 149 -5.69 -3.81 20.65
N ARG A 150 -5.83 -3.09 21.76
CA ARG A 150 -6.95 -3.28 22.70
C ARG A 150 -8.31 -3.05 22.05
N TYR A 151 -8.40 -2.05 21.17
CA TYR A 151 -9.63 -1.76 20.44
C TYR A 151 -9.99 -2.89 19.46
N PHE A 152 -9.03 -3.37 18.68
CA PHE A 152 -9.27 -4.42 17.69
C PHE A 152 -9.58 -5.78 18.32
N GLN A 153 -8.97 -6.10 19.45
CA GLN A 153 -9.35 -7.28 20.23
C GLN A 153 -10.82 -7.23 20.65
N LYS A 154 -11.34 -6.06 21.07
CA LYS A 154 -12.77 -5.89 21.39
C LYS A 154 -13.68 -6.07 20.17
N LEU A 155 -13.19 -5.78 18.97
CA LEU A 155 -13.90 -6.01 17.70
C LEU A 155 -13.80 -7.45 17.18
N GLY A 156 -13.11 -8.34 17.89
CA GLY A 156 -12.97 -9.75 17.52
C GLY A 156 -11.70 -10.10 16.73
N TYR A 157 -10.77 -9.16 16.56
CA TYR A 157 -9.48 -9.40 15.90
C TYR A 157 -8.44 -9.93 16.90
N PHE A 158 -8.69 -11.11 17.46
CA PHE A 158 -7.84 -11.72 18.49
C PHE A 158 -6.48 -12.20 17.95
N ASP A 159 -6.43 -12.57 16.67
CA ASP A 159 -5.26 -13.16 16.03
C ASP A 159 -4.24 -12.12 15.51
N VAL A 160 -4.54 -10.82 15.66
CA VAL A 160 -3.62 -9.75 15.27
C VAL A 160 -2.50 -9.69 16.32
N GLN A 161 -1.34 -10.22 15.92
CA GLN A 161 -0.17 -10.34 16.79
C GLN A 161 0.46 -8.98 17.08
N ASN A 162 1.08 -8.83 18.25
CA ASN A 162 1.85 -7.63 18.53
C ASN A 162 2.97 -7.47 17.50
N GLY A 163 3.11 -6.26 16.96
CA GLY A 163 4.03 -5.94 15.86
C GLY A 163 3.50 -6.25 14.45
N SER A 164 2.27 -6.75 14.30
CA SER A 164 1.70 -7.05 12.97
C SER A 164 0.90 -5.90 12.35
N LEU A 165 0.65 -4.82 13.10
CA LEU A 165 0.02 -3.61 12.56
C LEU A 165 1.03 -2.79 11.76
N TYR A 166 0.58 -2.35 10.59
CA TYR A 166 1.30 -1.45 9.70
C TYR A 166 0.58 -0.11 9.63
N VAL A 167 1.37 0.96 9.62
CA VAL A 167 0.91 2.29 9.19
C VAL A 167 1.50 2.56 7.82
N ILE A 168 0.64 2.82 6.84
CA ILE A 168 1.08 3.09 5.47
C ILE A 168 1.73 4.47 5.40
N SER A 169 3.03 4.51 5.12
CA SER A 169 3.79 5.75 4.91
C SER A 169 3.90 6.14 3.44
N GLY A 170 3.54 5.26 2.52
CA GLY A 170 3.63 5.47 1.09
C GLY A 170 3.06 4.28 0.34
N PHE A 171 2.82 4.46 -0.96
CA PHE A 171 2.27 3.42 -1.82
C PHE A 171 2.78 3.55 -3.25
N LEU A 172 2.77 2.42 -3.95
CA LEU A 172 2.95 2.33 -5.39
C LEU A 172 1.62 1.88 -6.02
N LYS A 173 1.13 2.62 -7.02
CA LYS A 173 -0.12 2.29 -7.72
C LYS A 173 0.11 2.23 -9.22
N THR A 174 -0.66 1.36 -9.88
CA THR A 174 -0.71 1.24 -11.32
C THR A 174 -2.16 1.04 -11.76
N ALA A 175 -2.49 1.48 -12.97
CA ALA A 175 -3.82 1.29 -13.55
C ALA A 175 -4.01 -0.12 -14.13
N CYS A 176 -2.92 -0.79 -14.51
CA CYS A 176 -2.97 -2.16 -14.99
C CYS A 176 -1.65 -2.89 -14.72
N TYR A 177 -1.75 -4.18 -14.43
CA TYR A 177 -0.59 -5.02 -14.19
C TYR A 177 -0.80 -6.42 -14.75
N TYR A 178 0.30 -7.08 -15.10
CA TYR A 178 0.34 -8.50 -15.41
C TYR A 178 1.44 -9.15 -14.59
N THR A 179 1.17 -10.35 -14.09
CA THR A 179 2.14 -11.16 -13.35
C THR A 179 2.53 -12.38 -14.18
N ALA A 180 3.80 -12.75 -14.11
CA ALA A 180 4.31 -14.03 -14.60
C ALA A 180 5.21 -14.64 -13.52
N VAL A 181 5.01 -15.93 -13.24
CA VAL A 181 5.71 -16.73 -12.24
C VAL A 181 6.41 -17.89 -12.93
#